data_AF-F9WH49-F1
#
_entry.id   AF-F9WH49-F1
#
_cell.length_a   1.000
_cell.length_b   1.000
_cell.length_c   1.000
_cell.angle_alpha   90.00
_cell.angle_beta   90.00
_cell.angle_gamma   90.00
#
_symmetry.space_group_name_H-M   'P 1'
#
loop_
_entity.id
_entity.type
_entity.pdbx_description
1 polymer ?
#
loop_
_entity_poly.entity_id
_entity_poly.type
_entity_poly.pdbx_seq_one_letter_code
_entity_poly.pdbx_strand_id
1 'polypeptide(L)'
;MTSSWVAEEISKQLQSVLEEAARHFVGGGSISCSLALLPDAFLHGMPHSWGTAEIINQPQGGVCELVVGIDTDLLKKSLKDFLCGFQHMEGELEGSLPPVATVAKRLSRAALSLLLLLMPAHGSLWNELRSRIKRTRTIGNGGDYPIIVQEFLFTSLLLTFHHKTQEVWVYRLWVVQQLLSADEADVQVLNRHDQAVLLEAADKHHMNYNAWNYRRQAFDLLIATVESRGENQTGTLVAPLLQREVDIVLRFFESHNGDCSAVSYLIFLLHKSEAVGNGTSRGSRISSGCKGSRNGVGCTDSLANAVWANLLAATARELRRHYDKGHEVVWILRLALVQWALRTLPACGWTLQDEIDFATTYMELPVSHEDLDGLAVAWSAGSGCASWTQLHAARYGIELFKLIAAAQTRCLVCSEG
;
A
#
# COMPACT_ATOMS: atom_id res chain seq x y z
N MET A 1 -23.30 21.25 29.30
CA MET A 1 -23.21 21.50 27.84
C MET A 1 -24.18 20.58 27.14
N THR A 2 -24.90 21.06 26.11
CA THR A 2 -25.71 20.16 25.27
C THR A 2 -24.77 19.27 24.45
N SER A 3 -25.15 18.03 24.23
CA SER A 3 -24.40 17.03 23.46
C SER A 3 -24.08 17.48 22.02
N SER A 4 -24.96 18.26 21.39
CA SER A 4 -24.74 18.87 20.07
C SER A 4 -23.54 19.82 20.06
N TRP A 5 -23.32 20.57 21.14
CA TRP A 5 -22.18 21.48 21.27
C TRP A 5 -20.83 20.73 21.27
N VAL A 6 -20.81 19.52 21.87
CA VAL A 6 -19.61 18.67 21.89
C VAL A 6 -19.24 18.19 20.48
N ALA A 7 -20.19 17.77 19.65
CA ALA A 7 -19.89 17.38 18.26
C ALA A 7 -19.32 18.55 17.44
N GLU A 8 -19.85 19.76 17.65
CA GLU A 8 -19.34 20.96 16.99
C GLU A 8 -17.92 21.32 17.46
N GLU A 9 -17.65 21.20 18.77
CA GLU A 9 -16.33 21.40 19.35
C GLU A 9 -15.30 20.41 18.79
N ILE A 10 -15.60 19.10 18.82
CA ILE A 10 -14.72 18.06 18.26
C ILE A 10 -14.48 18.33 16.77
N SER A 11 -15.53 18.70 16.02
CA SER A 11 -15.41 19.02 14.58
C SER A 11 -14.43 20.16 14.34
N LYS A 12 -14.56 21.26 15.10
CA LYS A 12 -13.70 22.44 14.97
C LYS A 12 -12.26 22.11 15.36
N GLN A 13 -12.07 21.36 16.45
CA GLN A 13 -10.73 20.99 16.90
C GLN A 13 -10.04 20.07 15.89
N LEU A 14 -10.73 19.03 15.40
CA LEU A 14 -10.20 18.12 14.37
C LEU A 14 -9.80 18.89 13.10
N GLN A 15 -10.66 19.81 12.65
CA GLN A 15 -10.39 20.64 11.47
C GLN A 15 -9.16 21.54 11.69
N SER A 16 -9.03 22.16 12.85
CA SER A 16 -7.89 23.01 13.20
C SER A 16 -6.56 22.23 13.20
N VAL A 17 -6.53 21.04 13.80
CA VAL A 17 -5.30 20.24 13.83
C VAL A 17 -4.94 19.64 12.48
N LEU A 18 -5.93 19.30 11.64
CA LEU A 18 -5.67 18.88 10.26
C LEU A 18 -5.09 20.02 9.43
N GLU A 19 -5.57 21.25 9.61
CA GLU A 19 -5.02 22.45 8.95
C GLU A 19 -3.58 22.71 9.37
N GLU A 20 -3.27 22.58 10.66
CA GLU A 20 -1.91 22.74 11.16
C GLU A 20 -0.97 21.63 10.66
N ALA A 21 -1.43 20.38 10.68
CA ALA A 21 -0.67 19.26 10.16
C ALA A 21 -0.44 19.42 8.66
N ALA A 22 -1.44 19.86 7.89
CA ALA A 22 -1.27 20.14 6.48
C ALA A 22 -0.22 21.22 6.22
N ARG A 23 -0.19 22.31 7.01
CA ARG A 23 0.86 23.34 6.90
C ARG A 23 2.25 22.76 7.13
N HIS A 24 2.42 21.90 8.14
CA HIS A 24 3.69 21.24 8.41
C HIS A 24 4.10 20.30 7.26
N PHE A 25 3.16 19.51 6.72
CA PHE A 25 3.40 18.60 5.61
C PHE A 25 3.81 19.35 4.33
N VAL A 26 3.11 20.44 4.00
CA VAL A 26 3.42 21.31 2.86
C VAL A 26 4.81 21.95 3.01
N GLY A 27 5.25 22.21 4.24
CA GLY A 27 6.61 22.66 4.54
C GLY A 27 7.70 21.59 4.36
N GLY A 28 7.35 20.39 3.87
CA GLY A 28 8.27 19.26 3.71
C GLY A 28 8.51 18.45 4.98
N GLY A 29 7.77 18.77 6.05
CA GLY A 29 7.88 18.09 7.34
C GLY A 29 7.25 16.69 7.33
N SER A 30 7.81 15.77 8.13
CA SER A 30 7.27 14.42 8.29
C SER A 30 6.15 14.40 9.33
N ILE A 31 5.06 13.69 9.05
CA ILE A 31 3.91 13.58 9.95
C ILE A 31 3.51 12.11 10.10
N SER A 32 3.38 11.63 11.33
CA SER A 32 2.65 10.39 11.65
C SER A 32 1.24 10.71 12.12
N CYS A 33 0.31 9.78 11.95
CA CYS A 33 -1.08 9.94 12.38
C CYS A 33 -1.44 8.80 13.34
N SER A 34 -2.19 9.11 14.40
CA SER A 34 -2.66 8.14 15.38
C SER A 34 -4.11 8.44 15.76
N LEU A 35 -5.02 7.52 15.45
CA LEU A 35 -6.43 7.60 15.86
C LEU A 35 -6.74 6.52 16.90
N ALA A 36 -7.29 6.93 18.03
CA ALA A 36 -7.82 6.04 19.05
C ALA A 36 -9.28 6.40 19.38
N LEU A 37 -10.15 5.40 19.31
CA LEU A 37 -11.51 5.47 19.85
C LEU A 37 -11.46 4.92 21.27
N LEU A 38 -11.57 5.83 22.24
CA LEU A 38 -11.29 5.58 23.65
C LEU A 38 -12.60 5.26 24.40
N PRO A 39 -12.58 4.35 25.40
CA PRO A 39 -13.61 4.28 26.41
C PRO A 39 -13.36 5.29 27.53
N ASP A 40 -14.42 5.65 28.28
CA ASP A 40 -14.42 6.69 29.32
C ASP A 40 -13.27 6.59 30.33
N ALA A 41 -12.86 5.36 30.67
CA ALA A 41 -11.79 5.09 31.62
C ALA A 41 -10.43 5.70 31.24
N PHE A 42 -10.19 5.96 29.95
CA PHE A 42 -8.94 6.52 29.44
C PHE A 42 -8.97 8.05 29.27
N LEU A 43 -10.08 8.70 29.59
CA LEU A 43 -10.22 10.16 29.44
C LEU A 43 -9.66 10.92 30.65
N HIS A 44 -9.39 10.23 31.76
CA HIS A 44 -8.87 10.88 32.96
C HIS A 44 -7.49 11.49 32.68
N GLY A 45 -7.40 12.82 32.76
CA GLY A 45 -6.16 13.58 32.51
C GLY A 45 -5.99 14.06 31.07
N MET A 46 -6.96 13.82 30.18
CA MET A 46 -6.95 14.36 28.82
C MET A 46 -7.29 15.87 28.81
N PRO A 47 -6.86 16.62 27.78
CA PRO A 47 -7.12 18.06 27.67
C PRO A 47 -8.60 18.43 27.62
N HIS A 48 -9.43 17.56 27.01
CA HIS A 48 -10.88 17.74 26.93
C HIS A 48 -11.62 16.55 27.53
N SER A 49 -12.84 16.78 28.02
CA SER A 49 -13.71 15.71 28.51
C SER A 49 -14.11 14.69 27.44
N TRP A 50 -13.97 15.05 26.17
CA TRP A 50 -14.21 14.16 25.02
C TRP A 50 -12.93 13.48 24.49
N GLY A 51 -11.75 13.85 25.01
CA GLY A 51 -10.46 13.30 24.60
C GLY A 51 -9.43 14.36 24.19
N THR A 52 -8.66 14.09 23.12
CA THR A 52 -7.62 14.98 22.58
C THR A 52 -7.65 14.99 21.05
N ALA A 53 -7.28 16.13 20.47
CA ALA A 53 -6.88 16.26 19.08
C ALA A 53 -5.80 17.32 19.02
N GLU A 54 -4.56 16.91 18.79
CA GLU A 54 -3.39 17.77 18.88
C GLU A 54 -2.25 17.31 17.98
N ILE A 55 -1.27 18.19 17.76
CA ILE A 55 -0.01 17.87 17.10
C ILE A 55 1.10 17.85 18.14
N ILE A 56 1.74 16.70 18.27
CA ILE A 56 2.84 16.49 19.21
C ILE A 56 4.15 16.57 18.42
N ASN A 57 5.00 17.54 18.76
CA ASN A 57 6.34 17.64 18.19
C ASN A 57 7.27 16.64 18.89
N GLN A 58 7.79 15.66 18.15
CA GLN A 58 8.73 14.71 18.75
C GLN A 58 10.12 15.37 18.91
N PRO A 59 10.70 15.35 20.13
CA PRO A 59 11.92 16.11 20.44
C PRO A 59 13.17 15.65 19.68
N GLN A 60 13.16 14.47 19.04
CA GLN A 60 14.36 13.85 18.46
C GLN A 60 14.31 13.54 16.96
N GLY A 61 13.31 13.99 16.20
CA GLY A 61 13.17 13.51 14.81
C GLY A 61 12.70 14.51 13.75
N GLY A 62 12.32 15.74 14.14
CA GLY A 62 11.60 16.62 13.20
C GLY A 62 10.32 15.99 12.65
N VAL A 63 9.80 14.98 13.35
CA VAL A 63 8.55 14.29 13.05
C VAL A 63 7.50 14.86 14.00
N CYS A 64 6.38 15.30 13.42
CA CYS A 64 5.19 15.64 14.17
C CYS A 64 4.24 14.46 14.17
N GLU A 65 3.53 14.26 15.27
CA GLU A 65 2.49 13.25 15.37
C GLU A 65 1.14 13.94 15.52
N LEU A 66 0.23 13.70 14.57
CA LEU A 66 -1.17 14.08 14.66
C LEU A 66 -1.91 13.02 15.48
N VAL A 67 -2.23 13.34 16.73
CA VAL A 67 -2.91 12.44 17.66
C VAL A 67 -4.37 12.85 17.81
N VAL A 68 -5.27 11.89 17.62
CA VAL A 68 -6.70 12.05 17.85
C VAL A 68 -7.19 10.90 18.72
N GLY A 69 -7.53 11.21 19.98
CA GLY A 69 -8.15 10.28 20.91
C GLY A 69 -9.55 10.77 21.25
N ILE A 70 -10.60 10.03 20.90
CA ILE A 70 -11.98 10.49 21.10
C ILE A 70 -12.78 9.45 21.86
N ASP A 71 -13.53 9.89 22.86
CA ASP A 71 -14.55 9.09 23.54
C ASP A 71 -15.60 8.59 22.54
N THR A 72 -15.68 7.27 22.41
CA THR A 72 -16.53 6.62 21.41
C THR A 72 -18.02 6.81 21.71
N ASP A 73 -18.42 6.72 22.97
CA ASP A 73 -19.84 6.72 23.35
C ASP A 73 -20.38 8.14 23.46
N LEU A 74 -19.56 9.08 23.94
CA LEU A 74 -19.86 10.50 23.84
C LEU A 74 -19.95 10.94 22.39
N LEU A 75 -19.02 10.54 21.51
CA LEU A 75 -19.07 10.88 20.09
C LEU A 75 -20.34 10.37 19.43
N LYS A 76 -20.73 9.11 19.68
CA LYS A 76 -22.00 8.55 19.17
C LYS A 76 -23.21 9.33 19.66
N LYS A 77 -23.27 9.63 20.97
CA LYS A 77 -24.38 10.38 21.57
C LYS A 77 -24.47 11.80 21.01
N SER A 78 -23.34 12.50 20.94
CA SER A 78 -23.25 13.86 20.41
C SER A 78 -23.61 13.93 18.93
N LEU A 79 -23.18 12.95 18.11
CA LEU A 79 -23.57 12.88 16.71
C LEU A 79 -25.05 12.55 16.52
N LYS A 80 -25.62 11.66 17.35
CA LYS A 80 -27.05 11.38 17.33
C LYS A 80 -27.85 12.65 17.56
N ASP A 81 -27.53 13.38 18.62
CA ASP A 81 -28.24 14.60 19.00
C ASP A 81 -28.03 15.73 17.98
N PHE A 82 -26.82 15.82 17.41
CA PHE A 82 -26.51 16.71 16.30
C PHE A 82 -27.35 16.42 15.06
N LEU A 83 -27.49 15.15 14.66
CA LEU A 83 -28.30 14.73 13.51
C LEU A 83 -29.81 14.95 13.74
N CYS A 84 -30.32 14.67 14.95
CA CYS A 84 -31.71 14.94 15.30
C CYS A 84 -32.04 16.45 15.23
N GLY A 85 -31.07 17.32 15.54
CA GLY A 85 -31.23 18.77 15.36
C GLY A 85 -31.56 19.20 13.92
N PHE A 86 -31.12 18.44 12.90
CA PHE A 86 -31.45 18.72 11.50
C PHE A 86 -32.86 18.27 11.09
N GLN A 87 -33.46 17.28 11.80
CA GLN A 87 -34.82 16.79 11.54
C GLN A 87 -35.90 17.72 12.07
N HIS A 88 -35.68 18.31 13.24
CA HIS A 88 -36.64 19.27 13.81
C HIS A 88 -36.85 20.51 12.94
N MET A 89 -35.92 20.80 12.01
CA MET A 89 -36.10 21.86 11.01
C MET A 89 -36.99 21.46 9.83
N GLU A 90 -37.25 20.18 9.60
CA GLU A 90 -38.03 19.66 8.45
C GLU A 90 -39.47 19.25 8.81
N GLY A 91 -39.87 19.33 10.09
CA GLY A 91 -41.24 19.07 10.52
C GLY A 91 -41.67 17.60 10.43
N GLU A 92 -40.73 16.66 10.33
CA GLU A 92 -41.00 15.22 10.24
C GLU A 92 -41.17 14.54 11.63
N LEU A 93 -41.87 13.40 11.64
CA LEU A 93 -42.29 12.65 12.84
C LEU A 93 -41.16 12.39 13.85
N GLU A 94 -41.46 12.63 15.13
CA GLU A 94 -40.61 12.25 16.27
C GLU A 94 -40.33 10.74 16.30
N GLY A 95 -39.06 10.34 16.20
CA GLY A 95 -38.60 9.03 16.68
C GLY A 95 -37.63 8.23 15.79
N SER A 96 -37.44 8.57 14.52
CA SER A 96 -36.48 7.89 13.63
C SER A 96 -35.27 8.78 13.33
N LEU A 97 -34.06 8.20 13.22
CA LEU A 97 -32.89 8.95 12.72
C LEU A 97 -33.06 9.23 11.22
N PRO A 98 -32.61 10.40 10.73
CA PRO A 98 -32.76 10.71 9.33
C PRO A 98 -31.81 9.83 8.51
N PRO A 99 -32.17 9.48 7.26
CA PRO A 99 -31.22 8.81 6.38
C PRO A 99 -29.96 9.68 6.25
N VAL A 100 -28.79 9.12 6.60
CA VAL A 100 -27.51 9.84 6.61
C VAL A 100 -27.22 10.49 5.26
N ALA A 101 -27.63 9.85 4.15
CA ALA A 101 -27.50 10.40 2.81
C ALA A 101 -28.24 11.74 2.59
N THR A 102 -29.40 11.92 3.24
CA THR A 102 -30.20 13.16 3.14
C THR A 102 -29.54 14.29 3.90
N VAL A 103 -29.05 14.02 5.11
CA VAL A 103 -28.42 15.03 5.96
C VAL A 103 -27.03 15.39 5.49
N ALA A 104 -26.27 14.45 4.91
CA ALA A 104 -24.88 14.65 4.48
C ALA A 104 -24.68 15.94 3.65
N LYS A 105 -25.62 16.25 2.74
CA LYS A 105 -25.58 17.45 1.89
C LYS A 105 -25.60 18.75 2.69
N ARG A 106 -26.18 18.75 3.89
CA ARG A 106 -26.35 19.92 4.78
C ARG A 106 -25.20 20.07 5.78
N LEU A 107 -24.42 19.01 6.02
CA LEU A 107 -23.36 19.01 7.03
C LEU A 107 -22.14 19.83 6.61
N SER A 108 -21.35 20.35 7.55
CA SER A 108 -20.04 20.92 7.21
C SER A 108 -19.03 19.82 6.84
N ARG A 109 -17.89 20.18 6.24
CA ARG A 109 -16.81 19.21 5.99
C ARG A 109 -16.31 18.55 7.28
N ALA A 110 -16.14 19.35 8.33
CA ALA A 110 -15.70 18.87 9.63
C ALA A 110 -16.72 17.89 10.24
N ALA A 111 -18.02 18.20 10.16
CA ALA A 111 -19.08 17.30 10.63
C ALA A 111 -19.14 15.99 9.81
N LEU A 112 -18.91 16.05 8.49
CA LEU A 112 -18.79 14.85 7.67
C LEU A 112 -17.58 13.99 8.08
N SER A 113 -16.45 14.63 8.41
CA SER A 113 -15.24 13.95 8.89
C SER A 113 -15.51 13.22 10.21
N LEU A 114 -16.22 13.84 11.15
CA LEU A 114 -16.64 13.16 12.39
C LEU A 114 -17.53 11.95 12.14
N LEU A 115 -18.50 12.05 11.23
CA LEU A 115 -19.33 10.90 10.88
C LEU A 115 -18.50 9.77 10.27
N LEU A 116 -17.48 10.09 9.47
CA LEU A 116 -16.58 9.11 8.87
C LEU A 116 -15.64 8.43 9.87
N LEU A 117 -15.34 9.05 11.02
CA LEU A 117 -14.63 8.38 12.12
C LEU A 117 -15.41 7.16 12.64
N LEU A 118 -16.74 7.24 12.66
CA LEU A 118 -17.62 6.15 13.12
C LEU A 118 -18.13 5.26 11.99
N MET A 119 -18.35 5.82 10.80
CA MET A 119 -19.00 5.14 9.67
C MET A 119 -18.18 5.25 8.38
N PRO A 120 -16.94 4.74 8.37
CA PRO A 120 -16.05 4.87 7.22
C PRO A 120 -16.53 4.06 5.99
N ALA A 121 -17.45 3.11 6.16
CA ALA A 121 -18.03 2.34 5.04
C ALA A 121 -19.21 3.07 4.35
N HIS A 122 -19.62 4.26 4.85
CA HIS A 122 -20.81 4.93 4.33
C HIS A 122 -20.51 5.77 3.07
N GLY A 123 -20.63 5.15 1.89
CA GLY A 123 -20.30 5.74 0.59
C GLY A 123 -20.87 7.14 0.30
N SER A 124 -22.09 7.46 0.76
CA SER A 124 -22.66 8.81 0.54
C SER A 124 -21.89 9.92 1.24
N LEU A 125 -21.25 9.64 2.39
CA LEU A 125 -20.44 10.63 3.11
C LEU A 125 -19.20 10.98 2.28
N TRP A 126 -18.49 9.97 1.79
CA TRP A 126 -17.34 10.14 0.90
C TRP A 126 -17.69 10.88 -0.39
N ASN A 127 -18.83 10.56 -0.98
CA ASN A 127 -19.31 11.25 -2.19
C ASN A 127 -19.58 12.74 -1.93
N GLU A 128 -20.14 13.08 -0.77
CA GLU A 128 -20.37 14.49 -0.42
C GLU A 128 -19.06 15.22 -0.10
N LEU A 129 -18.10 14.61 0.62
CA LEU A 129 -16.76 15.21 0.78
C LEU A 129 -16.12 15.48 -0.57
N ARG A 130 -16.11 14.47 -1.47
CA ARG A 130 -15.58 14.61 -2.83
C ARG A 130 -16.26 15.75 -3.60
N SER A 131 -17.59 15.85 -3.50
CA SER A 131 -18.36 16.90 -4.17
C SER A 131 -17.97 18.29 -3.67
N ARG A 132 -17.81 18.47 -2.36
CA ARG A 132 -17.43 19.75 -1.74
C ARG A 132 -16.05 20.23 -2.14
N ILE A 133 -15.08 19.32 -2.16
CA ILE A 133 -13.72 19.65 -2.60
C ILE A 133 -13.75 20.07 -4.08
N LYS A 134 -14.47 19.34 -4.93
CA LYS A 134 -14.65 19.72 -6.35
C LYS A 134 -15.28 21.10 -6.52
N ARG A 135 -16.32 21.43 -5.74
CA ARG A 135 -16.97 22.77 -5.77
C ARG A 135 -16.00 23.87 -5.34
N THR A 136 -15.17 23.62 -4.33
CA THR A 136 -14.19 24.60 -3.84
C THR A 136 -13.18 24.94 -4.94
N ARG A 137 -12.71 23.92 -5.68
CA ARG A 137 -11.82 24.08 -6.85
C ARG A 137 -12.38 24.93 -7.98
N THR A 138 -13.70 24.87 -8.22
CA THR A 138 -14.31 25.64 -9.32
C THR A 138 -14.48 27.12 -9.01
N ILE A 139 -14.43 27.52 -7.74
CA ILE A 139 -14.78 28.88 -7.29
C ILE A 139 -13.53 29.72 -6.96
N GLY A 140 -12.40 29.09 -6.60
CA GLY A 140 -11.16 29.78 -6.20
C GLY A 140 -10.10 29.86 -7.30
N ASN A 141 -9.42 31.01 -7.41
CA ASN A 141 -8.23 31.21 -8.26
C ASN A 141 -6.90 30.85 -7.56
N GLY A 142 -6.92 30.09 -6.45
CA GLY A 142 -5.71 29.63 -5.79
C GLY A 142 -5.96 28.92 -4.46
N GLY A 143 -5.18 27.86 -4.19
CA GLY A 143 -4.97 27.34 -2.84
C GLY A 143 -5.79 26.11 -2.41
N ASP A 144 -6.24 25.23 -3.33
CA ASP A 144 -6.89 23.98 -2.90
C ASP A 144 -5.91 22.94 -2.36
N TYR A 145 -4.61 23.09 -2.67
CA TYR A 145 -3.58 22.12 -2.28
C TYR A 145 -3.56 21.82 -0.77
N PRO A 146 -3.55 22.82 0.14
CA PRO A 146 -3.68 22.58 1.58
C PRO A 146 -4.95 21.82 1.99
N ILE A 147 -6.08 22.05 1.31
CA ILE A 147 -7.33 21.33 1.57
C ILE A 147 -7.18 19.86 1.18
N ILE A 148 -6.58 19.56 0.02
CA ILE A 148 -6.35 18.17 -0.40
C ILE A 148 -5.37 17.47 0.55
N VAL A 149 -4.34 18.17 1.06
CA VAL A 149 -3.41 17.62 2.05
C VAL A 149 -4.13 17.28 3.36
N GLN A 150 -5.08 18.11 3.82
CA GLN A 150 -5.92 17.77 4.98
C GLN A 150 -6.67 16.45 4.78
N GLU A 151 -7.26 16.23 3.60
CA GLU A 151 -7.96 14.98 3.29
C GLU A 151 -7.01 13.77 3.26
N PHE A 152 -5.78 13.99 2.78
CA PHE A 152 -4.75 12.95 2.77
C PHE A 152 -4.33 12.56 4.19
N LEU A 153 -4.15 13.53 5.08
CA LEU A 153 -3.86 13.27 6.50
C LEU A 153 -5.06 12.69 7.25
N PHE A 154 -6.28 13.11 6.91
CA PHE A 154 -7.50 12.54 7.47
C PHE A 154 -7.68 11.07 7.10
N THR A 155 -7.45 10.69 5.84
CA THR A 155 -7.44 9.26 5.47
C THR A 155 -6.31 8.49 6.15
N SER A 156 -5.16 9.14 6.43
CA SER A 156 -4.08 8.52 7.19
C SER A 156 -4.52 8.21 8.63
N LEU A 157 -5.21 9.15 9.31
CA LEU A 157 -5.82 8.91 10.61
C LEU A 157 -6.81 7.75 10.57
N LEU A 158 -7.74 7.76 9.62
CA LEU A 158 -8.73 6.69 9.51
C LEU A 158 -8.09 5.33 9.30
N LEU A 159 -7.02 5.22 8.50
CA LEU A 159 -6.35 3.95 8.24
C LEU A 159 -5.59 3.40 9.45
N THR A 160 -5.27 4.22 10.46
CA THR A 160 -4.66 3.70 11.70
C THR A 160 -5.64 2.81 12.48
N PHE A 161 -6.95 3.01 12.30
CA PHE A 161 -8.02 2.25 12.98
C PHE A 161 -8.81 1.37 11.99
N HIS A 162 -9.26 1.94 10.88
CA HIS A 162 -10.09 1.34 9.84
C HIS A 162 -9.29 0.79 8.64
N HIS A 163 -8.14 0.19 8.88
CA HIS A 163 -7.16 -0.28 7.87
C HIS A 163 -7.74 -1.25 6.81
N LYS A 164 -8.87 -1.92 7.09
CA LYS A 164 -9.53 -2.86 6.15
C LYS A 164 -10.61 -2.22 5.28
N THR A 165 -11.09 -1.02 5.63
CA THR A 165 -12.29 -0.45 5.02
C THR A 165 -11.99 0.03 3.60
N GLN A 166 -12.61 -0.60 2.60
CA GLN A 166 -12.35 -0.34 1.18
C GLN A 166 -12.61 1.11 0.80
N GLU A 167 -13.68 1.72 1.31
CA GLU A 167 -14.07 3.09 0.99
C GLU A 167 -13.00 4.12 1.37
N VAL A 168 -12.27 3.89 2.47
CA VAL A 168 -11.16 4.75 2.90
C VAL A 168 -10.04 4.72 1.86
N TRP A 169 -9.66 3.54 1.37
CA TRP A 169 -8.63 3.37 0.34
C TRP A 169 -9.06 3.95 -1.01
N VAL A 170 -10.32 3.76 -1.41
CA VAL A 170 -10.88 4.32 -2.65
C VAL A 170 -10.88 5.84 -2.60
N TYR A 171 -11.26 6.44 -1.47
CA TYR A 171 -11.22 7.88 -1.31
C TYR A 171 -9.78 8.40 -1.27
N ARG A 172 -8.89 7.73 -0.54
CA ARG A 172 -7.46 8.07 -0.49
C ARG A 172 -6.82 8.06 -1.87
N LEU A 173 -7.10 7.07 -2.72
CA LEU A 173 -6.58 7.03 -4.09
C LEU A 173 -7.04 8.25 -4.89
N TRP A 174 -8.30 8.64 -4.75
CA TRP A 174 -8.81 9.85 -5.39
C TRP A 174 -8.08 11.11 -4.89
N VAL A 175 -7.79 11.20 -3.59
CA VAL A 175 -7.02 12.31 -3.00
C VAL A 175 -5.58 12.33 -3.54
N VAL A 176 -4.90 11.18 -3.58
CA VAL A 176 -3.52 11.08 -4.13
C VAL A 176 -3.47 11.46 -5.59
N GLN A 177 -4.47 11.06 -6.40
CA GLN A 177 -4.61 11.56 -7.77
C GLN A 177 -4.67 13.09 -7.81
N GLN A 178 -5.46 13.71 -6.91
CA GLN A 178 -5.57 15.17 -6.86
C GLN A 178 -4.27 15.84 -6.44
N LEU A 179 -3.49 15.23 -5.55
CA LEU A 179 -2.19 15.75 -5.10
C LEU A 179 -1.12 15.62 -6.18
N LEU A 180 -1.01 14.46 -6.83
CA LEU A 180 -0.01 14.25 -7.88
C LEU A 180 -0.24 15.13 -9.11
N SER A 181 -1.49 15.49 -9.39
CA SER A 181 -1.85 16.47 -10.43
C SER A 181 -1.60 17.94 -10.05
N ALA A 182 -1.26 18.24 -8.79
CA ALA A 182 -0.98 19.62 -8.35
C ALA A 182 0.51 19.95 -8.50
N ASP A 183 0.84 21.08 -9.12
CA ASP A 183 2.23 21.48 -9.39
C ASP A 183 3.04 21.70 -8.09
N GLU A 184 2.36 22.12 -7.02
CA GLU A 184 2.95 22.38 -5.70
C GLU A 184 3.35 21.10 -4.95
N ALA A 185 2.98 19.92 -5.46
CA ALA A 185 3.21 18.67 -4.75
C ALA A 185 4.69 18.26 -4.73
N ASP A 186 5.24 18.17 -3.52
CA ASP A 186 6.46 17.40 -3.29
C ASP A 186 6.14 15.90 -3.34
N VAL A 187 6.42 15.34 -4.51
CA VAL A 187 6.17 13.92 -4.84
C VAL A 187 6.95 12.98 -3.93
N GLN A 188 8.14 13.36 -3.45
CA GLN A 188 8.97 12.50 -2.60
C GLN A 188 8.44 12.46 -1.16
N VAL A 189 8.03 13.62 -0.63
CA VAL A 189 7.39 13.70 0.70
C VAL A 189 6.06 12.94 0.68
N LEU A 190 5.25 13.14 -0.37
CA LEU A 190 3.99 12.41 -0.56
C LEU A 190 4.20 10.90 -0.59
N ASN A 191 5.13 10.42 -1.42
CA ASN A 191 5.39 8.99 -1.56
C ASN A 191 5.88 8.35 -0.24
N ARG A 192 6.76 9.04 0.50
CA ARG A 192 7.28 8.56 1.77
C ARG A 192 6.18 8.40 2.82
N HIS A 193 5.32 9.41 2.95
CA HIS A 193 4.18 9.35 3.87
C HIS A 193 3.20 8.26 3.46
N ASP A 194 2.86 8.19 2.17
CA ASP A 194 1.90 7.21 1.67
C ASP A 194 2.37 5.77 1.89
N GLN A 195 3.66 5.53 1.69
CA GLN A 195 4.29 4.24 1.97
C GLN A 195 4.29 3.89 3.46
N ALA A 196 4.53 4.86 4.35
CA ALA A 196 4.49 4.60 5.79
C ALA A 196 3.09 4.15 6.25
N VAL A 197 2.04 4.86 5.80
CA VAL A 197 0.63 4.51 6.09
C VAL A 197 0.28 3.13 5.52
N LEU A 198 0.74 2.81 4.32
CA LEU A 198 0.55 1.49 3.71
C LEU A 198 1.13 0.38 4.58
N LEU A 199 2.41 0.51 4.95
CA LEU A 199 3.14 -0.54 5.68
C LEU A 199 2.53 -0.76 7.06
N GLU A 200 2.14 0.32 7.76
CA GLU A 200 1.42 0.21 9.03
C GLU A 200 0.08 -0.53 8.87
N ALA A 201 -0.69 -0.22 7.83
CA ALA A 201 -1.97 -0.89 7.58
C ALA A 201 -1.83 -2.35 7.13
N ALA A 202 -0.72 -2.70 6.48
CA ALA A 202 -0.38 -4.08 6.09
C ALA A 202 0.13 -4.89 7.28
N ASP A 203 0.89 -4.27 8.19
CA ASP A 203 1.37 -4.88 9.44
C ASP A 203 0.20 -5.24 10.37
N LYS A 204 -0.77 -4.32 10.51
CA LYS A 204 -1.99 -4.52 11.33
C LYS A 204 -2.91 -5.63 10.84
N HIS A 205 -2.86 -5.97 9.55
CA HIS A 205 -3.71 -7.01 8.97
C HIS A 205 -2.98 -7.79 7.90
N HIS A 206 -2.61 -9.01 8.25
CA HIS A 206 -1.96 -9.93 7.32
C HIS A 206 -2.75 -10.03 6.00
N MET A 207 -2.06 -9.91 4.86
CA MET A 207 -2.67 -9.95 3.53
C MET A 207 -3.76 -8.89 3.32
N ASN A 208 -3.51 -7.64 3.76
CA ASN A 208 -4.42 -6.52 3.52
C ASN A 208 -4.51 -6.19 2.01
N TYR A 209 -5.38 -6.90 1.29
CA TYR A 209 -5.55 -6.76 -0.15
C TYR A 209 -5.89 -5.32 -0.57
N ASN A 210 -6.71 -4.61 0.23
CA ASN A 210 -7.09 -3.24 -0.08
C ASN A 210 -5.88 -2.29 -0.06
N ALA A 211 -5.00 -2.44 0.92
CA ALA A 211 -3.75 -1.68 1.02
C ALA A 211 -2.83 -1.94 -0.20
N TRP A 212 -2.55 -3.22 -0.49
CA TRP A 212 -1.64 -3.57 -1.60
C TRP A 212 -2.21 -3.23 -2.99
N ASN A 213 -3.52 -3.38 -3.18
CA ASN A 213 -4.19 -2.97 -4.42
C ASN A 213 -4.22 -1.45 -4.58
N TYR A 214 -4.41 -0.72 -3.48
CA TYR A 214 -4.24 0.73 -3.46
C TYR A 214 -2.81 1.13 -3.87
N ARG A 215 -1.79 0.51 -3.26
CA ARG A 215 -0.39 0.85 -3.54
C ARG A 215 -0.01 0.66 -5.00
N ARG A 216 -0.50 -0.42 -5.63
CA ARG A 216 -0.34 -0.66 -7.07
C ARG A 216 -0.80 0.53 -7.90
N GLN A 217 -2.02 0.98 -7.68
CA GLN A 217 -2.59 2.11 -8.42
C GLN A 217 -1.89 3.43 -8.09
N ALA A 218 -1.61 3.68 -6.81
CA ALA A 218 -0.91 4.89 -6.37
C ALA A 218 0.52 4.97 -6.94
N PHE A 219 1.24 3.84 -6.97
CA PHE A 219 2.59 3.79 -7.52
C PHE A 219 2.62 3.94 -9.04
N ASP A 220 1.63 3.39 -9.76
CA ASP A 220 1.49 3.64 -11.20
C ASP A 220 1.28 5.14 -11.50
N LEU A 221 0.43 5.81 -10.72
CA LEU A 221 0.22 7.26 -10.84
C LEU A 221 1.49 8.06 -10.52
N LEU A 222 2.23 7.63 -9.50
CA LEU A 222 3.48 8.24 -9.08
C LEU A 222 4.52 8.19 -10.21
N ILE A 223 4.72 7.01 -10.80
CA ILE A 223 5.66 6.82 -11.91
C ILE A 223 5.26 7.70 -13.10
N ALA A 224 3.98 7.67 -13.49
CA ALA A 224 3.49 8.52 -14.59
C ALA A 224 3.68 10.02 -14.33
N THR A 225 3.55 10.46 -13.07
CA THR A 225 3.77 11.85 -12.66
C THR A 225 5.25 12.23 -12.70
N VAL A 226 6.14 11.34 -12.26
CA VAL A 226 7.60 11.57 -12.33
C VAL A 226 8.06 11.62 -13.78
N GLU A 227 7.50 10.76 -14.64
CA GLU A 227 7.76 10.76 -16.08
C GLU A 227 7.26 12.05 -16.75
N SER A 228 6.06 12.53 -16.41
CA SER A 228 5.50 13.74 -17.03
C SER A 228 6.21 15.03 -16.59
N ARG A 229 6.64 15.13 -15.33
CA ARG A 229 7.36 16.31 -14.82
C ARG A 229 8.83 16.35 -15.26
N GLY A 230 9.37 15.21 -15.67
CA GLY A 230 10.79 15.01 -15.92
C GLY A 230 11.24 15.17 -17.37
N GLU A 231 10.59 15.98 -18.21
CA GLU A 231 10.74 16.00 -19.70
C GLU A 231 12.18 16.04 -20.25
N ASN A 232 13.19 16.40 -19.45
CA ASN A 232 14.61 16.38 -19.85
C ASN A 232 15.49 15.31 -19.14
N GLN A 233 14.98 14.56 -18.14
CA GLN A 233 15.75 13.59 -17.32
C GLN A 233 14.95 12.35 -16.87
N THR A 234 13.81 12.05 -17.50
CA THR A 234 12.83 11.01 -17.11
C THR A 234 13.41 9.65 -16.71
N GLY A 235 14.41 9.14 -17.45
CA GLY A 235 15.04 7.85 -17.16
C GLY A 235 15.85 7.80 -15.85
N THR A 236 16.34 8.94 -15.36
CA THR A 236 17.27 8.99 -14.23
C THR A 236 16.56 8.87 -12.88
N LEU A 237 15.29 9.28 -12.78
CA LEU A 237 14.57 9.32 -11.50
C LEU A 237 13.66 8.12 -11.25
N VAL A 238 13.12 7.50 -12.31
CA VAL A 238 12.19 6.36 -12.20
C VAL A 238 12.89 5.11 -11.68
N ALA A 239 14.08 4.80 -12.19
CA ALA A 239 14.81 3.60 -11.80
C ALA A 239 15.20 3.59 -10.30
N PRO A 240 15.79 4.66 -9.72
CA PRO A 240 16.03 4.74 -8.29
C PRO A 240 14.76 4.67 -7.44
N LEU A 241 13.66 5.26 -7.91
CA LEU A 241 12.38 5.21 -7.21
C LEU A 241 11.82 3.78 -7.15
N LEU A 242 11.86 3.05 -8.26
CA LEU A 242 11.44 1.66 -8.33
C LEU A 242 12.33 0.75 -7.49
N GLN A 243 13.65 0.92 -7.57
CA GLN A 243 14.58 0.13 -6.76
C GLN A 243 14.30 0.33 -5.27
N ARG A 244 14.10 1.58 -4.84
CA ARG A 244 13.74 1.90 -3.46
C ARG A 244 12.42 1.25 -3.03
N GLU A 245 11.43 1.22 -3.91
CA GLU A 245 10.15 0.55 -3.63
C GLU A 245 10.35 -0.96 -3.43
N VAL A 246 11.12 -1.60 -4.31
CA VAL A 246 11.48 -3.02 -4.20
C VAL A 246 12.17 -3.29 -2.87
N ASP A 247 13.18 -2.50 -2.49
CA ASP A 247 13.94 -2.70 -1.26
C ASP A 247 13.08 -2.55 0.01
N ILE A 248 12.06 -1.70 -0.04
CA ILE A 248 11.16 -1.48 1.09
C ILE A 248 10.16 -2.62 1.23
N VAL A 249 9.52 -3.01 0.13
CA VAL A 249 8.56 -4.12 0.12
C VAL A 249 9.26 -5.45 0.39
N LEU A 250 10.49 -5.62 -0.09
CA LEU A 250 11.27 -6.82 0.17
C LEU A 250 11.57 -6.96 1.66
N ARG A 251 11.96 -5.87 2.34
CA ARG A 251 12.14 -5.90 3.80
C ARG A 251 10.85 -6.23 4.55
N PHE A 252 9.72 -5.69 4.10
CA PHE A 252 8.41 -6.06 4.65
C PHE A 252 8.12 -7.55 4.46
N PHE A 253 8.39 -8.09 3.27
CA PHE A 253 8.23 -9.52 2.97
C PHE A 253 9.15 -10.40 3.82
N GLU A 254 10.41 -10.01 4.05
CA GLU A 254 11.35 -10.75 4.91
C GLU A 254 10.89 -10.82 6.38
N SER A 255 10.04 -9.88 6.85
CA SER A 255 9.39 -9.97 8.17
C SER A 255 7.97 -10.57 8.12
N HIS A 256 7.37 -10.67 6.93
CA HIS A 256 6.00 -11.15 6.68
C HIS A 256 5.97 -12.15 5.50
N ASN A 257 6.80 -13.18 5.56
CA ASN A 257 7.04 -14.11 4.45
C ASN A 257 5.82 -15.00 4.09
N GLY A 258 4.75 -14.94 4.89
CA GLY A 258 3.43 -15.51 4.59
C GLY A 258 2.47 -14.55 3.87
N ASP A 259 2.86 -13.30 3.59
CA ASP A 259 1.97 -12.30 2.99
C ASP A 259 1.95 -12.43 1.45
N CYS A 260 0.91 -13.10 0.94
CA CYS A 260 0.73 -13.30 -0.50
C CYS A 260 0.46 -12.01 -1.27
N SER A 261 -0.05 -10.96 -0.61
CA SER A 261 -0.32 -9.67 -1.23
C SER A 261 0.97 -8.87 -1.44
N ALA A 262 1.89 -8.93 -0.47
CA ALA A 262 3.25 -8.39 -0.64
C ALA A 262 4.00 -9.10 -1.78
N VAL A 263 3.93 -10.43 -1.87
CA VAL A 263 4.51 -11.19 -2.99
C VAL A 263 3.91 -10.79 -4.34
N SER A 264 2.57 -10.67 -4.42
CA SER A 264 1.91 -10.19 -5.64
C SER A 264 2.36 -8.78 -6.04
N TYR A 265 2.67 -7.93 -5.06
CA TYR A 265 3.20 -6.60 -5.30
C TYR A 265 4.68 -6.62 -5.75
N LEU A 266 5.53 -7.50 -5.20
CA LEU A 266 6.91 -7.68 -5.67
C LEU A 266 6.96 -8.16 -7.14
N ILE A 267 6.09 -9.09 -7.53
CA ILE A 267 5.94 -9.54 -8.92
C ILE A 267 5.53 -8.38 -9.83
N PHE A 268 4.64 -7.51 -9.36
CA PHE A 268 4.28 -6.29 -10.07
C PHE A 268 5.46 -5.35 -10.28
N LEU A 269 6.27 -5.11 -9.25
CA LEU A 269 7.45 -4.25 -9.36
C LEU A 269 8.48 -4.82 -10.35
N LEU A 270 8.65 -6.15 -10.39
CA LEU A 270 9.48 -6.80 -11.42
C LEU A 270 8.96 -6.50 -12.83
N HIS A 271 7.67 -6.72 -13.10
CA HIS A 271 7.10 -6.39 -14.41
C HIS A 271 7.17 -4.89 -14.72
N LYS A 272 7.03 -4.04 -13.72
CA LYS A 272 7.15 -2.59 -13.90
C LYS A 272 8.58 -2.19 -14.26
N SER A 273 9.58 -2.81 -13.64
CA SER A 273 10.99 -2.57 -13.96
C SER A 273 11.35 -2.99 -15.39
N GLU A 274 10.75 -4.07 -15.90
CA GLU A 274 10.87 -4.52 -17.29
C GLU A 274 10.28 -3.49 -18.26
N ALA A 275 9.09 -2.96 -17.94
CA ALA A 275 8.43 -1.94 -18.76
C ALA A 275 9.26 -0.64 -18.85
N VAL A 276 9.82 -0.19 -17.74
CA VAL A 276 10.70 1.00 -17.69
C VAL A 276 11.97 0.80 -18.52
N GLY A 277 12.61 -0.38 -18.42
CA GLY A 277 13.81 -0.69 -19.20
C GLY A 277 13.57 -0.75 -20.72
N ASN A 278 12.39 -1.20 -21.14
CA ASN A 278 12.01 -1.27 -22.55
C ASN A 278 11.68 0.11 -23.15
N GLY A 279 11.14 1.04 -22.35
CA GLY A 279 10.76 2.39 -22.79
C GLY A 279 11.97 3.26 -23.18
N THR A 280 13.04 3.22 -22.39
CA THR A 280 14.27 4.03 -22.60
C THR A 280 14.98 3.68 -23.91
N SER A 281 14.91 2.43 -24.34
CA SER A 281 15.56 1.94 -25.58
C SER A 281 14.88 2.42 -26.88
N ARG A 282 13.62 2.89 -26.83
CA ARG A 282 12.89 3.38 -28.02
C ARG A 282 13.14 4.86 -28.32
N GLY A 283 13.44 5.68 -27.31
CA GLY A 283 13.67 7.12 -27.48
C GLY A 283 15.04 7.50 -28.07
N SER A 284 16.05 6.64 -27.91
CA SER A 284 17.45 6.93 -28.29
C SER A 284 17.86 6.42 -29.69
N ARG A 285 16.93 6.30 -30.64
CA ARG A 285 17.24 5.90 -32.04
C ARG A 285 17.39 7.07 -33.01
N ILE A 286 17.29 8.31 -32.55
CA ILE A 286 17.47 9.50 -33.38
C ILE A 286 18.78 10.16 -32.96
N SER A 287 19.79 10.11 -33.84
CA SER A 287 21.16 10.65 -33.71
C SER A 287 22.20 9.77 -32.99
N SER A 288 22.85 8.88 -33.74
CA SER A 288 24.27 9.06 -34.03
C SER A 288 24.71 8.08 -35.10
N GLY A 289 25.18 8.63 -36.22
CA GLY A 289 25.79 7.87 -37.31
C GLY A 289 27.22 7.43 -36.98
N CYS A 290 27.44 6.76 -35.85
CA CYS A 290 28.74 6.17 -35.54
C CYS A 290 28.76 4.69 -35.96
N LYS A 291 29.02 4.46 -37.24
CA LYS A 291 29.41 3.15 -37.76
C LYS A 291 30.82 2.83 -37.25
N GLY A 292 30.94 1.92 -36.28
CA GLY A 292 32.20 1.21 -36.06
C GLY A 292 32.59 0.98 -34.61
N SER A 293 31.91 0.08 -33.90
CA SER A 293 32.57 -0.79 -32.91
C SER A 293 31.70 -2.00 -32.64
N ARG A 294 32.12 -3.17 -33.14
CA ARG A 294 31.35 -4.42 -33.10
C ARG A 294 31.64 -5.30 -31.88
N ASN A 295 32.44 -4.84 -30.92
CA ASN A 295 32.97 -5.68 -29.83
C ASN A 295 32.69 -5.15 -28.42
N GLY A 296 31.63 -4.36 -28.22
CA GLY A 296 31.17 -3.97 -26.90
C GLY A 296 29.93 -4.76 -26.49
N VAL A 297 30.11 -5.94 -25.90
CA VAL A 297 29.09 -6.60 -25.05
C VAL A 297 28.96 -5.74 -23.78
N GLY A 298 28.44 -4.53 -23.94
CA GLY A 298 28.01 -3.69 -22.83
C GLY A 298 26.65 -4.20 -22.39
N CYS A 299 26.66 -5.27 -21.61
CA CYS A 299 25.49 -5.75 -20.89
C CYS A 299 25.12 -4.66 -19.89
N THR A 300 24.34 -3.66 -20.31
CA THR A 300 23.74 -2.75 -19.34
C THR A 300 22.78 -3.61 -18.54
N ASP A 301 23.16 -3.93 -17.31
CA ASP A 301 22.32 -4.65 -16.37
C ASP A 301 20.95 -3.96 -16.34
N SER A 302 19.96 -4.62 -16.92
CA SER A 302 18.63 -4.06 -16.95
C SER A 302 18.15 -3.94 -15.49
N LEU A 303 17.43 -2.86 -15.17
CA LEU A 303 16.83 -2.70 -13.84
C LEU A 303 16.04 -3.95 -13.43
N ALA A 304 15.36 -4.58 -14.40
CA ALA A 304 14.62 -5.81 -14.18
C ALA A 304 15.51 -7.01 -13.83
N ASN A 305 16.70 -7.13 -14.43
CA ASN A 305 17.67 -8.16 -14.05
C ASN A 305 18.14 -7.93 -12.60
N ALA A 306 18.43 -6.69 -12.22
CA ALA A 306 18.85 -6.36 -10.86
C ALA A 306 17.74 -6.66 -9.83
N VAL A 307 16.50 -6.24 -10.11
CA VAL A 307 15.33 -6.56 -9.28
C VAL A 307 15.13 -8.07 -9.18
N TRP A 308 15.12 -8.78 -10.31
CA TRP A 308 14.97 -10.23 -10.34
C TRP A 308 16.05 -10.94 -9.52
N ALA A 309 17.32 -10.57 -9.68
CA ALA A 309 18.43 -11.18 -8.96
C ALA A 309 18.30 -10.94 -7.44
N ASN A 310 17.91 -9.74 -7.02
CA ASN A 310 17.67 -9.42 -5.62
C ASN A 310 16.53 -10.26 -5.03
N LEU A 311 15.40 -10.35 -5.73
CA LEU A 311 14.25 -11.14 -5.29
C LEU A 311 14.57 -12.64 -5.25
N LEU A 312 15.31 -13.16 -6.24
CA LEU A 312 15.71 -14.58 -6.28
C LEU A 312 16.65 -14.91 -5.12
N ALA A 313 17.63 -14.05 -4.85
CA ALA A 313 18.52 -14.18 -3.72
C ALA A 313 17.76 -14.11 -2.38
N ALA A 314 16.77 -13.23 -2.27
CA ALA A 314 15.95 -13.12 -1.07
C ALA A 314 15.10 -14.37 -0.83
N THR A 315 14.43 -14.91 -1.86
CA THR A 315 13.69 -16.17 -1.70
C THR A 315 14.59 -17.32 -1.25
N ALA A 316 15.83 -17.39 -1.74
CA ALA A 316 16.80 -18.38 -1.29
C ALA A 316 17.27 -18.16 0.16
N ARG A 317 17.35 -16.92 0.64
CA ARG A 317 17.62 -16.62 2.06
C ARG A 317 16.44 -17.01 2.94
N GLU A 318 15.23 -16.63 2.55
CA GLU A 318 14.01 -16.90 3.32
C GLU A 318 13.69 -18.39 3.42
N LEU A 319 13.83 -19.14 2.33
CA LEU A 319 13.68 -20.60 2.37
C LEU A 319 14.73 -21.27 3.27
N ARG A 320 15.97 -20.77 3.30
CA ARG A 320 17.00 -21.29 4.23
C ARG A 320 16.72 -20.91 5.67
N ARG A 321 16.23 -19.70 5.93
CA ARG A 321 15.97 -19.18 7.27
C ARG A 321 14.73 -19.81 7.90
N HIS A 322 13.76 -20.18 7.08
CA HIS A 322 12.44 -20.63 7.49
C HIS A 322 12.02 -21.95 6.82
N TYR A 323 12.98 -22.84 6.56
CA TYR A 323 12.71 -24.16 5.97
C TYR A 323 11.82 -25.01 6.88
N ASP A 324 11.79 -24.71 8.17
CA ASP A 324 10.93 -25.33 9.15
C ASP A 324 9.49 -24.85 9.05
N LYS A 325 9.22 -23.68 8.46
CA LYS A 325 7.88 -23.07 8.49
C LYS A 325 6.99 -23.34 7.27
N GLY A 326 7.50 -23.99 6.22
CA GLY A 326 6.67 -24.40 5.08
C GLY A 326 5.99 -23.24 4.33
N HIS A 327 6.62 -22.07 4.24
CA HIS A 327 5.97 -20.88 3.67
C HIS A 327 5.73 -21.02 2.15
N GLU A 328 4.53 -21.48 1.75
CA GLU A 328 4.08 -21.60 0.36
C GLU A 328 4.32 -20.33 -0.46
N VAL A 329 4.12 -19.17 0.17
CA VAL A 329 4.20 -17.86 -0.46
C VAL A 329 5.60 -17.56 -1.01
N VAL A 330 6.66 -18.03 -0.37
CA VAL A 330 8.05 -17.86 -0.86
C VAL A 330 8.27 -18.67 -2.15
N TRP A 331 7.70 -19.87 -2.22
CA TRP A 331 7.74 -20.71 -3.42
C TRP A 331 6.93 -20.12 -4.57
N ILE A 332 5.78 -19.50 -4.28
CA ILE A 332 4.98 -18.77 -5.28
C ILE A 332 5.78 -17.61 -5.88
N LEU A 333 6.44 -16.80 -5.04
CA LEU A 333 7.30 -15.72 -5.52
C LEU A 333 8.40 -16.29 -6.42
N ARG A 334 9.12 -17.31 -5.94
CA ARG A 334 10.23 -17.94 -6.67
C ARG A 334 9.79 -18.51 -8.03
N LEU A 335 8.60 -19.10 -8.11
CA LEU A 335 8.04 -19.59 -9.38
C LEU A 335 7.80 -18.47 -10.38
N ALA A 336 7.23 -17.35 -9.93
CA ALA A 336 7.03 -16.18 -10.78
C ALA A 336 8.36 -15.61 -11.30
N LEU A 337 9.40 -15.59 -10.46
CA LEU A 337 10.75 -15.15 -10.87
C LEU A 337 11.35 -16.06 -11.94
N VAL A 338 11.17 -17.38 -11.82
CA VAL A 338 11.68 -18.35 -12.80
C VAL A 338 10.90 -18.30 -14.10
N GLN A 339 9.58 -18.17 -14.04
CA GLN A 339 8.76 -17.91 -15.23
C GLN A 339 9.20 -16.64 -15.96
N TRP A 340 9.52 -15.59 -15.21
CA TRP A 340 10.06 -14.37 -15.78
C TRP A 340 11.42 -14.63 -16.46
N ALA A 341 12.37 -15.29 -15.78
CA ALA A 341 13.70 -15.58 -16.31
C ALA A 341 13.67 -16.46 -17.57
N LEU A 342 12.78 -17.46 -17.63
CA LEU A 342 12.62 -18.31 -18.82
C LEU A 342 12.13 -17.52 -20.04
N ARG A 343 11.38 -16.44 -19.82
CA ARG A 343 10.88 -15.57 -20.90
C ARG A 343 11.93 -14.53 -21.32
N THR A 344 12.72 -14.01 -20.40
CA THR A 344 13.62 -12.87 -20.65
C THR A 344 15.09 -13.27 -20.83
N LEU A 345 15.48 -14.47 -20.39
CA LEU A 345 16.84 -15.01 -20.45
C LEU A 345 17.89 -14.04 -19.88
N PRO A 346 17.86 -13.75 -18.57
CA PRO A 346 18.76 -12.77 -17.96
C PRO A 346 20.23 -13.19 -18.14
N ALA A 347 21.09 -12.25 -18.52
CA ALA A 347 22.51 -12.47 -18.80
C ALA A 347 23.35 -12.61 -17.52
N CYS A 348 22.99 -13.52 -16.64
CA CYS A 348 23.59 -13.71 -15.31
C CYS A 348 24.15 -15.11 -15.06
N GLY A 349 24.15 -15.97 -16.09
CA GLY A 349 24.63 -17.36 -15.99
C GLY A 349 23.68 -18.30 -15.25
N TRP A 350 22.57 -17.82 -14.70
CA TRP A 350 21.52 -18.66 -14.12
C TRP A 350 20.93 -19.60 -15.18
N THR A 351 20.75 -20.85 -14.80
CA THR A 351 20.13 -21.89 -15.61
C THR A 351 18.94 -22.51 -14.90
N LEU A 352 18.06 -23.14 -15.68
CA LEU A 352 16.96 -23.92 -15.11
C LEU A 352 17.45 -25.15 -14.33
N GLN A 353 18.63 -25.68 -14.68
CA GLN A 353 19.23 -26.79 -13.94
C GLN A 353 19.58 -26.35 -12.51
N ASP A 354 20.15 -25.15 -12.34
CA ASP A 354 20.45 -24.60 -11.01
C ASP A 354 19.20 -24.54 -10.13
N GLU A 355 18.05 -24.25 -10.75
CA GLU A 355 16.77 -24.18 -10.04
C GLU A 355 16.19 -25.54 -9.68
N ILE A 356 16.35 -26.54 -10.56
CA ILE A 356 15.97 -27.93 -10.26
C ILE A 356 16.82 -28.47 -9.11
N ASP A 357 18.14 -28.23 -9.15
CA ASP A 357 19.06 -28.66 -8.10
C ASP A 357 18.72 -27.98 -6.77
N PHE A 358 18.35 -26.69 -6.81
CA PHE A 358 17.85 -25.95 -5.66
C PHE A 358 16.58 -26.60 -5.09
N ALA A 359 15.57 -26.89 -5.90
CA ALA A 359 14.33 -27.52 -5.44
C ALA A 359 14.57 -28.92 -4.84
N THR A 360 15.41 -29.74 -5.48
CA THR A 360 15.79 -31.08 -5.02
C THR A 360 16.40 -31.02 -3.61
N THR A 361 17.25 -30.03 -3.33
CA THR A 361 17.84 -29.84 -2.00
C THR A 361 16.78 -29.73 -0.89
N TYR A 362 15.64 -29.09 -1.16
CA TYR A 362 14.55 -28.96 -0.19
C TYR A 362 13.61 -30.17 -0.18
N MET A 363 13.49 -30.90 -1.29
CA MET A 363 12.74 -32.16 -1.35
C MET A 363 13.41 -33.27 -0.53
N GLU A 364 14.74 -33.25 -0.44
CA GLU A 364 15.55 -34.26 0.25
C GLU A 364 15.86 -33.92 1.71
N LEU A 365 15.20 -32.92 2.29
CA LEU A 365 15.41 -32.58 3.71
C LEU A 365 15.12 -33.81 4.61
N PRO A 366 15.90 -34.03 5.68
CA PRO A 366 15.58 -35.09 6.62
C PRO A 366 14.27 -34.78 7.35
N VAL A 367 13.33 -35.73 7.35
CA VAL A 367 12.10 -35.65 8.15
C VAL A 367 12.37 -36.32 9.49
N SER A 368 12.14 -35.62 10.60
CA SER A 368 12.20 -36.26 11.92
C SER A 368 11.04 -37.25 12.06
N HIS A 369 11.29 -38.44 12.61
CA HIS A 369 10.22 -39.39 12.92
C HIS A 369 9.18 -38.80 13.87
N GLU A 370 9.57 -37.86 14.74
CA GLU A 370 8.66 -37.15 15.65
C GLU A 370 7.65 -36.27 14.89
N ASP A 371 8.02 -35.72 13.73
CA ASP A 371 7.12 -34.92 12.89
C ASP A 371 6.05 -35.81 12.21
N LEU A 372 6.36 -37.08 11.97
CA LEU A 372 5.48 -38.04 11.32
C LEU A 372 4.40 -38.59 12.26
N ASP A 373 4.71 -38.76 13.54
CA ASP A 373 3.75 -39.24 14.54
C ASP A 373 2.66 -38.18 14.83
N GLY A 374 2.98 -36.88 14.70
CA GLY A 374 2.02 -35.77 14.78
C GLY A 374 1.12 -35.62 13.54
N LEU A 375 1.55 -36.09 12.37
CA LEU A 375 0.82 -35.98 11.10
C LEU A 375 -0.45 -36.85 11.03
N ALA A 376 -0.59 -37.84 11.93
CA ALA A 376 -1.83 -38.58 12.12
C ALA A 376 -2.97 -37.70 12.69
N VAL A 377 -2.64 -36.53 13.25
CA VAL A 377 -3.57 -35.58 13.85
C VAL A 377 -3.71 -34.35 12.94
N ALA A 378 -4.55 -34.48 11.90
CA ALA A 378 -4.97 -33.41 10.98
C ALA A 378 -3.85 -32.57 10.32
N TRP A 379 -3.74 -32.61 8.99
CA TRP A 379 -2.81 -31.82 8.18
C TRP A 379 -2.73 -30.32 8.54
N SER A 380 -3.80 -29.75 9.08
CA SER A 380 -3.82 -28.35 9.57
C SER A 380 -2.94 -28.11 10.80
N ALA A 381 -2.68 -29.13 11.63
CA ALA A 381 -1.84 -29.02 12.83
C ALA A 381 -0.34 -29.04 12.53
N GLY A 382 0.06 -29.53 11.34
CA GLY A 382 1.45 -29.59 10.90
C GLY A 382 1.95 -28.36 10.15
N SER A 383 1.11 -27.33 9.93
CA SER A 383 1.53 -26.10 9.24
C SER A 383 2.75 -25.51 9.96
N GLY A 384 3.86 -25.42 9.25
CA GLY A 384 5.13 -25.03 9.85
C GLY A 384 6.03 -26.18 10.31
N CYS A 385 6.14 -27.24 9.51
CA CYS A 385 7.21 -28.25 9.65
C CYS A 385 8.01 -28.45 8.33
N ALA A 386 9.17 -29.12 8.42
CA ALA A 386 10.02 -29.40 7.27
C ALA A 386 9.32 -30.22 6.17
N SER A 387 8.38 -31.09 6.54
CA SER A 387 7.56 -31.87 5.58
C SER A 387 6.71 -30.97 4.67
N TRP A 388 6.22 -29.83 5.17
CA TRP A 388 5.52 -28.86 4.32
C TRP A 388 6.47 -28.20 3.32
N THR A 389 7.69 -27.89 3.73
CA THR A 389 8.70 -27.36 2.81
C THR A 389 9.03 -28.37 1.72
N GLN A 390 9.17 -29.66 2.04
CA GLN A 390 9.36 -30.72 1.03
C GLN A 390 8.18 -30.81 0.07
N LEU A 391 6.95 -30.78 0.60
CA LEU A 391 5.73 -30.81 -0.21
C LEU A 391 5.69 -29.61 -1.17
N HIS A 392 5.97 -28.40 -0.68
CA HIS A 392 6.00 -27.21 -1.53
C HIS A 392 7.15 -27.24 -2.54
N ALA A 393 8.33 -27.73 -2.17
CA ALA A 393 9.44 -27.94 -3.08
C ALA A 393 9.10 -28.95 -4.19
N ALA A 394 8.42 -30.05 -3.86
CA ALA A 394 7.96 -31.04 -4.83
C ALA A 394 6.90 -30.45 -5.77
N ARG A 395 5.90 -29.72 -5.24
CA ARG A 395 4.89 -29.01 -6.05
C ARG A 395 5.56 -28.00 -6.98
N TYR A 396 6.53 -27.25 -6.46
CA TYR A 396 7.32 -26.30 -7.22
C TYR A 396 8.08 -26.97 -8.36
N GLY A 397 8.79 -28.08 -8.09
CA GLY A 397 9.50 -28.87 -9.10
C GLY A 397 8.56 -29.40 -10.21
N ILE A 398 7.36 -29.87 -9.86
CA ILE A 398 6.34 -30.27 -10.84
C ILE A 398 5.96 -29.10 -11.77
N GLU A 399 5.77 -27.89 -11.23
CA GLU A 399 5.47 -26.71 -12.04
C GLU A 399 6.65 -26.34 -12.95
N LEU A 400 7.90 -26.49 -12.51
CA LEU A 400 9.08 -26.30 -13.38
C LEU A 400 9.07 -27.28 -14.55
N PHE A 401 8.79 -28.57 -14.32
CA PHE A 401 8.70 -29.56 -15.39
C PHE A 401 7.62 -29.22 -16.41
N LYS A 402 6.46 -28.71 -15.96
CA LYS A 402 5.40 -28.24 -16.86
C LYS A 402 5.87 -27.08 -17.74
N LEU A 403 6.63 -26.13 -17.18
CA LEU A 403 7.20 -25.02 -17.94
C LEU A 403 8.20 -25.50 -19.01
N ILE A 404 9.04 -26.49 -18.68
CA ILE A 404 9.97 -27.12 -19.63
C ILE A 404 9.21 -27.77 -20.78
N ALA A 405 8.23 -28.61 -20.45
CA ALA A 405 7.44 -29.32 -21.45
C ALA A 405 6.74 -28.33 -22.40
N ALA A 406 6.14 -27.26 -21.85
CA ALA A 406 5.49 -26.23 -22.65
C ALA A 406 6.47 -25.46 -23.56
N ALA A 407 7.70 -25.21 -23.11
CA ALA A 407 8.73 -24.56 -23.92
C ALA A 407 9.19 -25.46 -25.09
N GLN A 408 9.38 -26.75 -24.84
CA GLN A 408 9.76 -27.73 -25.88
C GLN A 408 8.70 -27.85 -26.97
N THR A 409 7.41 -27.89 -26.61
CA THR A 409 6.31 -27.97 -27.59
C THR A 409 6.29 -26.74 -28.51
N ARG A 410 6.59 -25.54 -28.01
CA ARG A 410 6.62 -24.32 -28.84
C ARG A 410 7.77 -24.33 -29.85
N CYS A 411 8.93 -24.85 -29.48
CA CYS A 411 10.07 -24.96 -30.39
C CYS A 411 9.79 -25.91 -31.57
N LEU A 412 9.11 -27.03 -31.32
CA LEU A 412 8.77 -28.00 -32.37
C LEU A 412 7.79 -27.42 -33.40
N VAL A 413 6.76 -26.69 -32.94
CA VAL A 413 5.78 -26.05 -33.85
C VAL A 413 6.42 -24.97 -34.72
N CYS A 414 7.41 -24.23 -34.20
CA CYS A 414 8.12 -23.21 -34.98
C CYS A 414 9.16 -23.77 -35.96
N SER A 415 9.57 -25.04 -35.84
CA SER A 415 10.50 -25.69 -36.78
C SER A 415 9.83 -26.39 -37.96
N GLU A 416 8.51 -26.57 -37.92
CA GLU A 416 7.74 -27.28 -38.96
C GLU A 416 6.95 -26.36 -39.91
N GLY A 417 7.03 -25.03 -39.75
CA GLY A 417 6.44 -24.03 -40.64
C GLY A 417 7.48 -23.07 -41.19
#